data_AF-A0A2G8JZ86-F1
#
_entry.id   AF-A0A2G8JZ86-F1
#
_cell.length_a   1.000
_cell.length_b   1.000
_cell.length_c   1.000
_cell.angle_alpha   90.00
_cell.angle_beta   90.00
_cell.angle_gamma   90.00
#
_symmetry.space_group_name_H-M   'P 1'
#
loop_
_entity.id
_entity.type
_entity.pdbx_description
1 polymer ?
#
loop_
_entity_poly.entity_id
_entity_poly.type
_entity_poly.pdbx_seq_one_letter_code
_entity_poly.pdbx_strand_id
1 'polypeptide(L)'
;MDYSDKNIPLPSRREYTKRLLEKVESLIKRMRWRAFFFTKDDTDTESDTSDEEQHFADKYEFPTKRTPPQIEEMIGFEKDMMEMVENIKVRPVSDKFQSTLKKDVRKINSSDEIFAEADKTKNLYKMDGTSYNKLLTDNVTQKYKMADETVVNDIEEEFNDIAGKLNIKDRISKTAERPAFITLKDHKENFASNPKCRLINPTKPEMGRVSKQILDRINNKLEPKYQ
;
A
#
# COMPACT_ATOMS: atom_id res chain seq x y z
N MET A 1 -14.42 -13.74 23.54
CA MET A 1 -13.14 -13.08 23.86
C MET A 1 -13.41 -11.58 23.81
N ASP A 2 -13.18 -10.85 24.89
CA ASP A 2 -13.35 -9.38 24.92
C ASP A 2 -12.13 -8.71 24.28
N TYR A 3 -11.92 -8.98 22.99
CA TYR A 3 -10.95 -8.25 22.18
C TYR A 3 -11.66 -7.13 21.43
N SER A 4 -11.05 -5.95 21.46
CA SER A 4 -11.35 -4.82 20.60
C SER A 4 -10.30 -4.77 19.50
N ASP A 5 -10.67 -4.29 18.31
CA ASP A 5 -9.72 -3.97 17.23
C ASP A 5 -8.62 -2.98 17.67
N LYS A 6 -8.84 -2.28 18.78
CA LYS A 6 -7.86 -1.36 19.39
C LYS A 6 -6.80 -2.07 20.25
N ASN A 7 -6.94 -3.36 20.50
CA ASN A 7 -5.96 -4.13 21.26
C ASN A 7 -4.78 -4.49 20.36
N ILE A 8 -3.69 -3.74 20.49
CA ILE A 8 -2.49 -3.91 19.69
C ILE A 8 -1.46 -4.75 20.49
N PRO A 9 -0.93 -5.85 19.92
CA PRO A 9 0.13 -6.60 20.56
C PRO A 9 1.43 -5.79 20.62
N LEU A 10 2.20 -5.96 21.69
CA LEU A 10 3.53 -5.34 21.77
C LEU A 10 4.49 -5.97 20.74
N PRO A 11 5.08 -5.17 19.82
CA PRO A 11 6.00 -5.67 18.81
C PRO A 11 7.31 -6.14 19.45
N SER A 12 8.07 -6.95 18.70
CA SER A 12 9.44 -7.29 19.11
C SER A 12 10.36 -6.06 19.04
N ARG A 13 11.45 -6.06 19.82
CA ARG A 13 12.48 -5.00 19.74
C ARG A 13 12.97 -4.81 18.30
N ARG A 14 13.22 -5.92 17.58
CA ARG A 14 13.68 -5.89 16.19
C ARG A 14 12.67 -5.21 15.27
N GLU A 15 11.40 -5.56 15.39
CA GLU A 15 10.33 -4.99 14.56
C GLU A 15 10.12 -3.50 14.87
N TYR A 16 10.14 -3.13 16.15
CA TYR A 16 10.10 -1.73 16.57
C TYR A 16 11.27 -0.93 16.00
N THR A 17 12.51 -1.42 16.16
CA THR A 17 13.71 -0.75 15.65
C THR A 17 13.67 -0.61 14.14
N LYS A 18 13.23 -1.64 13.41
CA LYS A 18 13.07 -1.56 11.94
C LYS A 18 12.08 -0.47 11.55
N ARG A 19 10.88 -0.46 12.15
CA ARG A 19 9.86 0.57 11.91
C ARG A 19 10.38 1.98 12.25
N LEU A 20 11.13 2.11 13.33
CA LEU A 20 11.70 3.38 13.74
C LEU A 20 12.73 3.89 12.72
N LEU A 21 13.66 3.04 12.28
CA LEU A 21 14.63 3.36 11.23
C LEU A 21 13.94 3.81 9.95
N GLU A 22 12.93 3.07 9.48
CA GLU A 22 12.13 3.46 8.30
C GLU A 22 11.52 4.87 8.44
N LYS A 23 11.07 5.25 9.64
CA LYS A 23 10.51 6.59 9.90
C LYS A 23 11.56 7.68 9.99
N VAL A 24 12.72 7.39 10.59
CA VAL A 24 13.84 8.31 10.68
C VAL A 24 14.43 8.57 9.29
N GLU A 25 14.65 7.54 8.49
CA GLU A 25 15.07 7.68 7.10
C GLU A 25 14.05 8.50 6.28
N SER A 26 12.76 8.25 6.48
CA SER A 26 11.70 9.02 5.82
C SER A 26 11.75 10.50 6.19
N LEU A 27 12.07 10.83 7.45
CA LEU A 27 12.27 12.21 7.90
C LEU A 27 13.52 12.84 7.26
N ILE A 28 14.65 12.15 7.32
CA ILE A 28 15.92 12.59 6.73
C ILE A 28 15.73 12.89 5.24
N LYS A 29 15.12 11.97 4.48
CA LYS A 29 14.83 12.17 3.06
C LYS A 29 13.97 13.40 2.80
N ARG A 30 12.94 13.66 3.61
CA ARG A 30 12.12 14.87 3.46
C ARG A 30 12.90 16.15 3.74
N MET A 31 13.76 16.14 4.75
CA MET A 31 14.60 17.30 5.08
C MET A 31 15.64 17.56 3.98
N ARG A 32 16.31 16.51 3.48
CA ARG A 32 17.23 16.62 2.35
C ARG A 32 16.56 17.18 1.11
N TRP A 33 15.35 16.70 0.77
CA TRP A 33 14.60 17.27 -0.35
C TRP A 33 14.33 18.76 -0.17
N ARG A 34 13.92 19.18 1.02
CA ARG A 34 13.68 20.61 1.30
C ARG A 34 14.94 21.43 1.21
N ALA A 35 16.04 20.98 1.81
CA ALA A 35 17.32 21.66 1.77
C ALA A 35 17.85 21.75 0.33
N PHE A 36 17.75 20.67 -0.44
CA PHE A 36 18.18 20.64 -1.86
C PHE A 36 17.45 21.68 -2.72
N PHE A 37 16.13 21.84 -2.55
CA PHE A 37 15.39 22.87 -3.29
C PHE A 37 15.73 24.27 -2.79
N PHE A 38 15.89 24.46 -1.49
CA PHE A 38 16.24 25.76 -0.91
C PHE A 38 17.64 26.24 -1.35
N THR A 39 18.62 25.34 -1.40
CA THR A 39 20.00 25.68 -1.83
C THR A 39 20.12 25.88 -3.34
N LYS A 40 19.25 25.25 -4.14
CA LYS A 40 19.22 25.42 -5.59
C LYS A 40 18.73 26.79 -6.03
N ASP A 41 17.75 27.34 -5.31
CA ASP A 41 17.21 28.67 -5.62
C ASP A 41 18.24 29.80 -5.44
N ASP A 42 19.34 29.56 -4.70
CA ASP A 42 20.40 30.55 -4.43
C ASP A 42 21.60 30.48 -5.41
N THR A 43 21.78 29.40 -6.19
CA THR A 43 23.01 29.20 -7.01
C THR A 43 22.81 29.09 -8.51
N ASP A 44 21.59 28.85 -9.00
CA ASP A 44 21.35 28.58 -10.42
C ASP A 44 20.63 29.76 -11.10
N THR A 45 21.38 30.80 -11.48
CA THR A 45 20.89 31.78 -12.49
C THR A 45 21.26 31.36 -13.93
N GLU A 46 22.15 30.40 -14.16
CA GLU A 46 22.56 30.03 -15.51
C GLU A 46 23.07 28.57 -15.59
N SER A 47 22.18 27.59 -15.80
CA SER A 47 22.48 26.42 -16.64
C SER A 47 21.26 25.52 -16.87
N ASP A 48 20.94 25.35 -18.15
CA ASP A 48 20.17 24.26 -18.76
C ASP A 48 18.73 24.06 -18.33
N THR A 49 17.91 24.96 -18.89
CA THR A 49 16.52 24.71 -19.25
C THR A 49 16.40 23.43 -20.09
N SER A 50 16.21 22.29 -19.44
CA SER A 50 15.31 21.24 -19.95
C SER A 50 13.93 21.42 -19.28
N ASP A 51 13.47 22.66 -19.25
CA ASP A 51 12.20 23.10 -18.64
C ASP A 51 10.96 22.57 -19.38
N GLU A 52 11.14 21.85 -20.48
CA GLU A 52 10.05 21.11 -21.15
C GLU A 52 9.74 19.75 -20.49
N GLU A 53 10.68 19.14 -19.75
CA GLU A 53 10.43 17.87 -19.04
C GLU A 53 9.77 18.04 -17.67
N GLN A 54 9.99 19.18 -17.01
CA GLN A 54 9.44 19.45 -15.68
C GLN A 54 7.94 19.80 -15.70
N HIS A 55 7.43 20.31 -16.82
CA HIS A 55 6.02 20.69 -16.91
C HIS A 55 5.04 19.52 -17.16
N PHE A 56 5.52 18.38 -17.67
CA PHE A 56 4.70 17.16 -17.83
C PHE A 56 4.76 16.21 -16.62
N ALA A 57 5.75 16.40 -15.75
CA ALA A 57 6.04 15.61 -14.55
C ALA A 57 4.93 15.63 -13.48
N ASP A 58 4.00 16.60 -13.51
CA ASP A 58 2.91 16.71 -12.53
C ASP A 58 1.57 16.18 -13.03
N LYS A 59 1.52 15.63 -14.24
CA LYS A 59 0.25 15.33 -14.92
C LYS A 59 -0.55 14.20 -14.28
N TYR A 60 0.03 13.40 -13.39
CA TYR A 60 -0.63 12.24 -12.78
C TYR A 60 -0.37 12.00 -11.28
N GLU A 61 0.20 12.99 -10.57
CA GLU A 61 0.39 12.94 -9.10
C GLU A 61 1.16 11.70 -8.60
N PHE A 62 2.09 11.17 -9.40
CA PHE A 62 2.96 10.09 -8.96
C PHE A 62 4.19 10.68 -8.25
N PRO A 63 4.46 10.27 -6.99
CA PRO A 63 5.63 10.75 -6.29
C PRO A 63 6.91 10.26 -6.98
N THR A 64 7.96 11.08 -6.92
CA THR A 64 9.28 10.66 -7.41
C THR A 64 9.82 9.50 -6.58
N LYS A 65 10.44 8.52 -7.25
CA LYS A 65 11.22 7.45 -6.60
C LYS A 65 12.69 7.84 -6.38
N ARG A 66 13.10 9.02 -6.86
CA ARG A 66 14.47 9.50 -6.69
C ARG A 66 14.79 9.64 -5.20
N THR A 67 16.03 9.34 -4.85
CA THR A 67 16.55 9.60 -3.50
C THR A 67 17.23 10.97 -3.54
N PRO A 68 17.00 11.85 -2.54
CA PRO A 68 17.65 13.16 -2.52
C PRO A 68 19.16 12.97 -2.35
N PRO A 69 19.98 13.84 -2.98
CA PRO A 69 21.43 13.82 -2.78
C PRO A 69 21.76 14.07 -1.30
N GLN A 70 22.93 13.62 -0.87
CA GLN A 70 23.44 13.96 0.45
C GLN A 70 23.92 15.42 0.42
N ILE A 71 23.56 16.17 1.46
CA ILE A 71 23.91 17.59 1.62
C ILE A 71 24.94 17.67 2.73
N GLU A 72 26.09 18.30 2.46
CA GLU A 72 27.24 18.28 3.37
C GLU A 72 26.89 18.83 4.75
N GLU A 73 26.14 19.92 4.80
CA GLU A 73 25.69 20.60 6.01
C GLU A 73 24.76 19.72 6.88
N MET A 74 24.11 18.72 6.27
CA MET A 74 23.19 17.82 6.95
C MET A 74 23.84 16.54 7.47
N ILE A 75 25.08 16.23 7.07
CA ILE A 75 25.75 14.96 7.42
C ILE A 75 25.86 14.80 8.94
N GLY A 76 26.25 15.87 9.66
CA GLY A 76 26.35 15.84 11.12
C GLY A 76 25.01 15.52 11.79
N PHE A 77 23.95 16.23 11.40
CA PHE A 77 22.59 16.02 11.93
C PHE A 77 22.09 14.59 11.67
N GLU A 78 22.32 14.05 10.49
CA GLU A 78 21.88 12.71 10.13
C GLU A 78 22.59 11.63 10.95
N LYS A 79 23.90 11.81 11.18
CA LYS A 79 24.68 10.93 12.03
C LYS A 79 24.13 10.96 13.46
N ASP A 80 23.89 12.14 14.02
CA ASP A 80 23.36 12.30 15.38
C ASP A 80 21.97 11.67 15.52
N MET A 81 21.11 11.79 14.50
CA MET A 81 19.80 11.13 14.46
C MET A 81 19.91 9.61 14.48
N MET A 82 20.87 9.03 13.76
CA MET A 82 21.11 7.59 13.76
C MET A 82 21.68 7.11 15.09
N GLU A 83 22.63 7.85 15.67
CA GLU A 83 23.18 7.58 17.00
C GLU A 83 22.09 7.66 18.09
N MET A 84 21.16 8.61 17.97
CA MET A 84 20.01 8.68 18.87
C MET A 84 19.16 7.42 18.79
N VAL A 85 18.89 6.89 17.60
CA VAL A 85 18.11 5.65 17.41
C VAL A 85 18.83 4.45 18.03
N GLU A 86 20.14 4.36 17.87
CA GLU A 86 20.96 3.28 18.44
C GLU A 86 20.93 3.27 19.97
N ASN A 87 20.91 4.45 20.58
CA ASN A 87 20.91 4.62 22.02
C ASN A 87 19.55 4.39 22.70
N ILE A 88 18.48 4.14 21.93
CA ILE A 88 17.15 3.88 22.49
C ILE A 88 17.13 2.56 23.26
N LYS A 89 16.84 2.67 24.56
CA LYS A 89 16.66 1.53 25.46
C LYS A 89 15.18 1.14 25.53
N VAL A 90 14.89 -0.10 25.16
CA VAL A 90 13.54 -0.68 25.26
C VAL A 90 13.46 -1.53 26.52
N ARG A 91 12.41 -1.32 27.32
CA ARG A 91 12.11 -2.17 28.48
C ARG A 91 11.18 -3.33 28.09
N PRO A 92 11.39 -4.55 28.62
CA PRO A 92 10.40 -5.60 28.50
C PRO A 92 9.18 -5.23 29.36
N VAL A 93 8.02 -5.10 28.73
CA VAL A 93 6.74 -4.96 29.44
C VAL A 93 6.00 -6.29 29.32
N SER A 94 5.62 -6.85 30.46
CA SER A 94 4.81 -8.07 30.53
C SER A 94 3.62 -7.78 31.43
N ASP A 95 2.43 -7.82 30.84
CA ASP A 95 1.17 -7.81 31.58
C ASP A 95 0.37 -9.07 31.24
N LYS A 96 -0.65 -9.36 32.08
CA LYS A 96 -1.50 -10.55 31.91
C LYS A 96 -2.27 -10.51 30.59
N PHE A 97 -2.67 -9.32 30.13
CA PHE A 97 -3.43 -9.12 28.91
C PHE A 97 -2.57 -9.44 27.67
N GLN A 98 -1.39 -8.84 27.54
CA GLN A 98 -0.40 -9.07 26.48
C GLN A 98 0.07 -10.52 26.43
N SER A 99 0.23 -11.16 27.60
CA SER A 99 0.56 -12.59 27.66
C SER A 99 -0.57 -13.47 27.13
N THR A 100 -1.82 -13.11 27.40
CA THR A 100 -3.01 -13.81 26.89
C THR A 100 -3.16 -13.59 25.39
N LEU A 101 -3.06 -12.34 24.94
CA LEU A 101 -3.12 -11.96 23.52
C LEU A 101 -2.06 -12.70 22.69
N LYS A 102 -0.81 -12.78 23.18
CA LYS A 102 0.26 -13.53 22.52
C LYS A 102 -0.04 -15.03 22.41
N LYS A 103 -0.68 -15.63 23.41
CA LYS A 103 -1.08 -17.05 23.37
C LYS A 103 -2.19 -17.27 22.34
N ASP A 104 -3.17 -16.36 22.29
CA ASP A 104 -4.28 -16.47 21.35
C ASP A 104 -3.83 -16.25 19.90
N VAL A 105 -2.95 -15.27 19.65
CA VAL A 105 -2.33 -15.09 18.33
C VAL A 105 -1.57 -16.35 17.89
N ARG A 106 -0.81 -16.98 18.79
CA ARG A 106 -0.13 -18.25 18.47
C ARG A 106 -1.12 -19.36 18.13
N LYS A 107 -2.22 -19.46 18.88
CA LYS A 107 -3.27 -20.45 18.64
C LYS A 107 -3.95 -20.24 17.28
N ILE A 108 -4.22 -18.99 16.92
CA ILE A 108 -4.79 -18.63 15.61
C ILE A 108 -3.81 -19.01 14.50
N ASN A 109 -2.54 -18.63 14.63
CA ASN A 109 -1.52 -18.91 13.61
C ASN A 109 -1.19 -20.40 13.46
N SER A 110 -1.44 -21.22 14.49
CA SER A 110 -1.26 -22.67 14.43
C SER A 110 -2.51 -23.42 13.94
N SER A 111 -3.62 -22.72 13.72
CA SER A 111 -4.87 -23.33 13.28
C SER A 111 -4.93 -23.42 11.76
N ASP A 112 -5.51 -24.50 11.24
CA ASP A 112 -5.81 -24.65 9.80
C ASP A 112 -7.13 -23.95 9.40
N GLU A 113 -7.83 -23.37 10.37
CA GLU A 113 -9.10 -22.67 10.16
C GLU A 113 -8.88 -21.23 9.73
N ILE A 114 -9.73 -20.78 8.80
CA ILE A 114 -9.70 -19.43 8.24
C ILE A 114 -10.69 -18.54 8.98
N PHE A 115 -10.24 -17.34 9.33
CA PHE A 115 -11.09 -16.28 9.88
C PHE A 115 -11.47 -15.31 8.75
N ALA A 116 -12.75 -15.32 8.37
CA ALA A 116 -13.30 -14.45 7.34
C ALA A 116 -14.05 -13.27 7.98
N GLU A 117 -13.72 -12.06 7.54
CA GLU A 117 -14.39 -10.83 7.99
C GLU A 117 -15.79 -10.70 7.35
N ALA A 118 -16.72 -10.09 8.09
CA ALA A 118 -17.99 -9.65 7.54
C ALA A 118 -17.83 -8.38 6.67
N ASP A 119 -18.68 -8.24 5.67
CA ASP A 119 -18.63 -7.11 4.71
C ASP A 119 -19.12 -5.79 5.33
N LYS A 120 -20.07 -5.83 6.27
CA LYS A 120 -20.69 -4.62 6.86
C LYS A 120 -20.67 -4.56 8.37
N THR A 121 -20.51 -5.68 9.05
CA THR A 121 -20.42 -5.74 10.50
C THR A 121 -18.96 -5.95 10.91
N LYS A 122 -18.68 -5.89 12.21
CA LYS A 122 -17.35 -6.20 12.75
C LYS A 122 -17.18 -7.67 13.13
N ASN A 123 -18.06 -8.53 12.63
CA ASN A 123 -18.04 -9.94 12.98
C ASN A 123 -16.92 -10.63 12.23
N LEU A 124 -16.24 -11.56 12.92
CA LEU A 124 -15.32 -12.51 12.30
C LEU A 124 -15.95 -13.89 12.38
N TYR A 125 -15.97 -14.58 11.25
CA TYR A 125 -16.49 -15.93 11.13
C TYR A 125 -15.35 -16.90 10.95
N LYS A 126 -15.43 -18.00 11.68
CA LYS A 126 -14.47 -19.09 11.62
C LYS A 126 -15.00 -20.16 10.67
N MET A 127 -14.18 -20.58 9.73
CA MET A 127 -14.54 -21.65 8.79
C MET A 127 -13.34 -22.50 8.43
N ASP A 128 -13.60 -23.69 7.90
CA ASP A 128 -12.55 -24.55 7.38
C ASP A 128 -11.98 -23.99 6.06
N GLY A 129 -10.72 -24.30 5.79
CA GLY A 129 -10.04 -23.84 4.58
C GLY A 129 -10.69 -24.34 3.28
N THR A 130 -11.31 -25.53 3.30
CA THR A 130 -11.89 -26.11 2.09
C THR A 130 -13.17 -25.39 1.66
N SER A 131 -14.06 -25.10 2.61
CA SER A 131 -15.28 -24.31 2.39
C SER A 131 -14.95 -22.89 2.00
N TYR A 132 -13.95 -22.26 2.64
CA TYR A 132 -13.49 -20.92 2.25
C TYR A 132 -12.99 -20.88 0.80
N ASN A 133 -12.11 -21.82 0.43
CA ASN A 133 -11.55 -21.88 -0.92
C ASN A 133 -12.60 -22.16 -1.98
N LYS A 134 -13.61 -22.98 -1.65
CA LYS A 134 -14.77 -23.20 -2.52
C LYS A 134 -15.54 -21.89 -2.75
N LEU A 135 -15.89 -21.19 -1.68
CA LEU A 135 -16.57 -19.89 -1.77
C LEU A 135 -15.75 -18.88 -2.57
N LEU A 136 -14.43 -18.82 -2.36
CA LEU A 136 -13.53 -17.95 -3.10
C LEU A 136 -13.55 -18.28 -4.60
N THR A 137 -13.35 -19.56 -4.95
CA THR A 137 -13.29 -20.04 -6.34
C THR A 137 -14.61 -19.79 -7.07
N ASP A 138 -15.74 -20.10 -6.44
CA ASP A 138 -17.07 -19.87 -7.00
C ASP A 138 -17.31 -18.38 -7.27
N ASN A 139 -16.83 -17.48 -6.39
CA ASN A 139 -16.98 -16.04 -6.58
C ASN A 139 -16.01 -15.46 -7.63
N VAL A 140 -14.80 -16.03 -7.76
CA VAL A 140 -13.83 -15.61 -8.80
C VAL A 140 -14.35 -15.99 -10.18
N THR A 141 -14.75 -17.25 -10.35
CA THR A 141 -15.17 -17.81 -11.65
C THR A 141 -16.52 -17.29 -12.16
N GLN A 142 -17.34 -16.67 -11.29
CA GLN A 142 -18.59 -16.02 -11.70
C GLN A 142 -18.39 -14.87 -12.70
N LYS A 143 -17.29 -14.11 -12.56
CA LYS A 143 -17.04 -12.88 -13.35
C LYS A 143 -15.73 -12.90 -14.11
N TYR A 144 -14.75 -13.65 -13.63
CA TYR A 144 -13.40 -13.65 -14.17
C TYR A 144 -13.12 -15.01 -14.83
N LYS A 145 -12.34 -14.98 -15.92
CA LYS A 145 -11.76 -16.16 -16.53
C LYS A 145 -10.32 -16.28 -16.08
N MET A 146 -9.83 -17.52 -15.98
CA MET A 146 -8.40 -17.75 -15.80
C MET A 146 -7.68 -17.28 -17.07
N ALA A 147 -6.53 -16.64 -16.88
CA ALA A 147 -5.67 -16.16 -17.95
C ALA A 147 -4.28 -16.79 -17.76
N ASP A 148 -3.60 -17.07 -18.86
CA ASP A 148 -2.24 -17.59 -18.85
C ASP A 148 -1.23 -16.49 -18.49
N GLU A 149 -0.06 -16.88 -18.00
CA GLU A 149 1.03 -15.95 -17.65
C GLU A 149 1.48 -15.11 -18.84
N THR A 150 1.36 -15.62 -20.07
CA THR A 150 1.66 -14.88 -21.30
C THR A 150 0.80 -13.63 -21.41
N VAL A 151 -0.51 -13.75 -21.19
CA VAL A 151 -1.46 -12.63 -21.23
C VAL A 151 -1.13 -11.59 -20.16
N VAL A 152 -0.69 -12.03 -18.98
CA VAL A 152 -0.29 -11.12 -17.90
C VAL A 152 0.95 -10.31 -18.31
N ASN A 153 1.94 -10.96 -18.92
CA ASN A 153 3.15 -10.30 -19.41
C ASN A 153 2.85 -9.32 -20.55
N ASP A 154 1.98 -9.70 -21.50
CA ASP A 154 1.56 -8.83 -22.60
C ASP A 154 0.89 -7.56 -22.07
N ILE A 155 0.03 -7.69 -21.05
CA ILE A 155 -0.61 -6.56 -20.37
C ILE A 155 0.43 -5.68 -19.66
N GLU A 156 1.44 -6.27 -19.02
CA GLU A 156 2.52 -5.51 -18.39
C GLU A 156 3.40 -4.77 -19.41
N GLU A 157 3.67 -5.35 -20.57
CA GLU A 157 4.40 -4.71 -21.66
C GLU A 157 3.62 -3.52 -22.21
N GLU A 158 2.32 -3.70 -22.49
CA GLU A 158 1.44 -2.61 -22.93
C GLU A 158 1.38 -1.48 -21.88
N PHE A 159 1.29 -1.83 -20.58
CA PHE A 159 1.35 -0.84 -19.51
C PHE A 159 2.67 -0.08 -19.48
N ASN A 160 3.80 -0.74 -19.70
CA ASN A 160 5.10 -0.08 -19.76
C ASN A 160 5.22 0.87 -20.95
N ASP A 161 4.66 0.51 -22.10
CA ASP A 161 4.63 1.35 -23.29
C ASP A 161 3.77 2.59 -23.08
N ILE A 162 2.59 2.45 -22.47
CA ILE A 162 1.73 3.57 -22.12
C ILE A 162 2.44 4.47 -21.09
N ALA A 163 3.07 3.89 -20.07
CA ALA A 163 3.81 4.64 -19.07
C ALA A 163 5.01 5.40 -19.67
N GLY A 164 5.68 4.81 -20.68
CA GLY A 164 6.73 5.48 -21.45
C GLY A 164 6.20 6.67 -22.25
N LYS A 165 5.09 6.50 -22.98
CA LYS A 165 4.42 7.59 -23.72
C LYS A 165 3.95 8.74 -22.83
N LEU A 166 3.65 8.44 -21.56
CA LEU A 166 3.22 9.42 -20.57
C LEU A 166 4.37 9.98 -19.72
N ASN A 167 5.62 9.54 -19.95
CA ASN A 167 6.81 9.91 -19.19
C ASN A 167 6.66 9.70 -17.65
N ILE A 168 6.04 8.59 -17.25
CA ILE A 168 5.84 8.20 -15.84
C ILE A 168 6.41 6.82 -15.52
N LYS A 169 7.13 6.21 -16.45
CA LYS A 169 7.70 4.86 -16.33
C LYS A 169 8.61 4.70 -15.12
N ASP A 170 9.37 5.75 -14.77
CA ASP A 170 10.26 5.78 -13.61
C ASP A 170 9.51 5.80 -12.27
N ARG A 171 8.22 6.17 -12.27
CA ARG A 171 7.41 6.33 -11.04
C ARG A 171 6.46 5.16 -10.79
N ILE A 172 6.05 4.46 -11.84
CA ILE A 172 5.19 3.29 -11.72
C ILE A 172 6.04 2.06 -11.36
N SER A 173 5.53 1.22 -10.47
CA SER A 173 6.15 -0.08 -10.15
C SER A 173 5.45 -1.21 -10.90
N LYS A 174 6.16 -2.32 -11.11
CA LYS A 174 5.50 -3.57 -11.54
C LYS A 174 4.39 -3.92 -10.56
N THR A 175 3.26 -4.37 -11.09
CA THR A 175 2.09 -4.70 -10.26
C THR A 175 2.43 -5.88 -9.37
N ALA A 176 2.32 -5.71 -8.05
CA ALA A 176 2.55 -6.79 -7.11
C ALA A 176 1.35 -7.74 -7.11
N GLU A 177 1.62 -9.03 -7.33
CA GLU A 177 0.61 -10.07 -7.22
C GLU A 177 0.17 -10.23 -5.76
N ARG A 178 -1.15 -10.12 -5.54
CA ARG A 178 -1.78 -10.32 -4.24
C ARG A 178 -3.00 -11.22 -4.40
N PRO A 179 -3.13 -12.26 -3.56
CA PRO A 179 -4.26 -13.17 -3.66
C PRO A 179 -5.57 -12.42 -3.38
N ALA A 180 -6.60 -12.75 -4.15
CA ALA A 180 -7.94 -12.29 -3.86
C ALA A 180 -8.47 -12.97 -2.59
N PHE A 181 -9.34 -12.28 -1.87
CA PHE A 181 -9.98 -12.81 -0.67
C PHE A 181 -11.46 -12.41 -0.65
N ILE A 182 -12.25 -13.08 0.19
CA ILE A 182 -13.69 -12.82 0.33
C ILE A 182 -14.03 -12.24 1.71
N THR A 183 -15.04 -11.38 1.73
CA THR A 183 -15.77 -11.00 2.95
C THR A 183 -17.20 -11.57 2.91
N LEU A 184 -17.75 -11.88 4.08
CA LEU A 184 -19.05 -12.52 4.23
C LEU A 184 -20.19 -11.50 4.37
N LYS A 185 -21.27 -11.67 3.60
CA LYS A 185 -22.45 -10.79 3.65
C LYS A 185 -23.45 -11.29 4.69
N ASP A 186 -23.09 -11.17 5.96
CA ASP A 186 -23.90 -11.57 7.11
C ASP A 186 -25.23 -10.81 7.25
N HIS A 187 -25.31 -9.61 6.71
CA HIS A 187 -26.53 -8.79 6.64
C HIS A 187 -27.57 -9.27 5.59
N LYS A 188 -27.32 -10.38 4.90
CA LYS A 188 -28.26 -10.94 3.92
C LYS A 188 -29.13 -12.02 4.56
N GLU A 189 -30.39 -12.08 4.10
CA GLU A 189 -31.26 -13.21 4.40
C GLU A 189 -30.59 -14.53 3.99
N ASN A 190 -30.89 -15.60 4.73
CA ASN A 190 -30.33 -16.93 4.51
C ASN A 190 -28.80 -17.03 4.64
N PHE A 191 -28.14 -16.10 5.34
CA PHE A 191 -26.69 -16.17 5.58
C PHE A 191 -26.23 -17.51 6.17
N ALA A 192 -26.98 -18.05 7.13
CA ALA A 192 -26.64 -19.31 7.80
C ALA A 192 -26.68 -20.54 6.88
N SER A 193 -27.50 -20.51 5.82
CA SER A 193 -27.68 -21.64 4.90
C SER A 193 -26.97 -21.46 3.57
N ASN A 194 -26.87 -20.23 3.07
CA ASN A 194 -26.21 -19.89 1.80
C ASN A 194 -25.43 -18.58 1.94
N PRO A 195 -24.23 -18.62 2.54
CA PRO A 195 -23.44 -17.41 2.78
C PRO A 195 -23.02 -16.77 1.47
N LYS A 196 -23.55 -15.59 1.18
CA LYS A 196 -23.10 -14.77 0.06
C LYS A 196 -21.83 -14.04 0.43
N CYS A 197 -20.95 -13.86 -0.54
CA CYS A 197 -19.66 -13.22 -0.34
C CYS A 197 -19.52 -11.94 -1.16
N ARG A 198 -18.51 -11.14 -0.83
CA ARG A 198 -17.95 -10.10 -1.69
C ARG A 198 -16.51 -10.46 -1.98
N LEU A 199 -16.19 -10.61 -3.26
CA LEU A 199 -14.81 -10.79 -3.71
C LEU A 199 -14.07 -9.45 -3.63
N ILE A 200 -12.90 -9.46 -3.00
CA ILE A 200 -11.96 -8.35 -2.94
C ILE A 200 -10.70 -8.78 -3.69
N ASN A 201 -10.41 -8.09 -4.79
CA ASN A 201 -9.12 -8.22 -5.47
C ASN A 201 -8.21 -7.06 -5.07
N PRO A 202 -7.19 -7.31 -4.23
CA PRO A 202 -6.22 -6.29 -3.84
C PRO A 202 -5.22 -5.96 -4.96
N THR A 203 -5.06 -6.83 -5.96
CA THR A 203 -4.22 -6.59 -7.13
C THR A 203 -4.90 -5.57 -8.03
N LYS A 204 -4.42 -4.33 -7.98
CA LYS A 204 -4.86 -3.25 -8.86
C LYS A 204 -3.63 -2.53 -9.43
N PRO A 205 -3.49 -2.43 -10.76
CA PRO A 205 -2.39 -1.70 -11.36
C PRO A 205 -2.53 -0.22 -11.03
N GLU A 206 -1.39 0.46 -10.82
CA GLU A 206 -1.35 1.90 -10.52
C GLU A 206 -1.88 2.76 -11.68
N MET A 207 -1.91 2.19 -12.89
CA MET A 207 -2.49 2.79 -14.10
C MET A 207 -3.95 3.22 -13.95
N GLY A 208 -4.71 2.63 -13.03
CA GLY A 208 -6.08 3.08 -12.75
C GLY A 208 -6.16 4.56 -12.35
N ARG A 209 -5.12 5.12 -11.72
CA ARG A 209 -5.03 6.55 -11.39
C ARG A 209 -4.96 7.41 -12.66
N VAL A 210 -4.15 6.98 -13.62
CA VAL A 210 -3.99 7.64 -14.93
C VAL A 210 -5.32 7.65 -15.68
N SER A 211 -5.97 6.48 -15.79
CA SER A 211 -7.26 6.35 -16.49
C SER A 211 -8.32 7.26 -15.87
N LYS A 212 -8.40 7.31 -14.53
CA LYS A 212 -9.34 8.19 -13.83
C LYS A 212 -9.13 9.65 -14.21
N GLN A 213 -7.90 10.16 -14.13
CA GLN A 213 -7.64 11.55 -14.44
C GLN A 213 -7.90 11.91 -15.91
N ILE A 214 -7.67 10.97 -16.84
CA ILE A 214 -8.04 11.16 -18.24
C ILE A 214 -9.57 11.28 -18.38
N LEU A 215 -10.32 10.39 -17.73
CA LEU A 215 -11.79 10.44 -17.73
C LEU A 215 -12.33 11.72 -17.09
N ASP A 216 -11.78 12.13 -15.95
CA ASP A 216 -12.17 13.37 -15.27
C ASP A 216 -11.92 14.60 -16.17
N ARG A 217 -10.79 14.64 -16.89
CA ARG A 217 -10.53 15.71 -17.88
C ARG A 217 -11.52 15.72 -19.03
N ILE A 218 -11.95 14.55 -19.51
CA ILE A 218 -12.94 14.45 -20.58
C ILE A 218 -14.30 14.95 -20.07
N ASN A 219 -14.74 14.47 -18.91
CA ASN A 219 -16.01 14.85 -18.31
C ASN A 219 -16.08 16.37 -18.04
N ASN A 220 -15.03 16.95 -17.46
CA ASN A 220 -14.95 18.39 -17.19
C ASN A 220 -14.98 19.25 -18.48
N LYS A 221 -14.53 18.71 -19.63
CA LYS A 221 -14.64 19.40 -20.93
C LYS A 221 -16.04 19.33 -21.54
N LEU A 222 -16.83 18.33 -21.16
CA LEU A 222 -18.21 18.13 -21.64
C LEU A 222 -19.23 18.89 -20.79
N GLU A 223 -19.00 19.04 -19.48
CA GLU A 223 -19.91 19.78 -18.59
C GLU A 223 -20.25 21.23 -19.02
N PRO A 224 -19.31 22.08 -19.49
CA PRO A 224 -19.64 23.43 -19.94
C PRO A 224 -20.47 23.50 -21.25
N LYS A 225 -20.83 22.36 -21.87
CA LYS A 225 -21.72 22.29 -23.03
C LYS A 225 -23.19 21.97 -22.69
N TYR A 226 -23.50 21.71 -21.42
CA TYR A 226 -24.85 21.33 -20.96
C TYR A 226 -25.46 22.31 -19.93
N GLN A 227 -24.87 23.50 -19.78
CA GLN A 227 -25.49 24.68 -19.14
C GLN A 227 -25.77 25.75 -20.19
#